data_AF-A0A0D0EWX3-F1
#
_entry.id   AF-A0A0D0EWX3-F1
#
_cell.length_a   1.000
_cell.length_b   1.000
_cell.length_c   1.000
_cell.angle_alpha   90.00
_cell.angle_beta   90.00
_cell.angle_gamma   90.00
#
_symmetry.space_group_name_H-M   'P 1'
#
loop_
_entity.id
_entity.type
_entity.pdbx_description
1 polymer ?
#
loop_
_entity_poly.entity_id
_entity_poly.type
_entity_poly.pdbx_seq_one_letter_code
_entity_poly.pdbx_strand_id
1 'polypeptide(L)' 'MKKNIEDLEDSEYQSEVGEKLIAIIDKLETGSKAKLLGETLALFANKIITKDEFWRVRFIIERLPMSDIIALKNWKNI' A
#
# COMPACT_ATOMS: atom_id res chain seq x y z
N MET A 1 -12.13 -23.28 8.31
CA MET A 1 -12.82 -22.49 7.27
C MET A 1 -11.76 -21.75 6.48
N LYS A 2 -11.31 -22.30 5.35
CA LYS A 2 -10.32 -21.68 4.47
C LYS A 2 -11.08 -20.74 3.53
N LYS A 3 -10.94 -19.42 3.69
CA LYS A 3 -11.37 -18.46 2.66
C LYS A 3 -10.39 -18.60 1.51
N ASN A 4 -10.80 -19.38 0.50
CA ASN A 4 -10.02 -19.64 -0.70
C ASN A 4 -10.14 -18.44 -1.65
N ILE A 5 -9.21 -18.40 -2.60
CA ILE A 5 -8.87 -17.32 -3.53
C ILE A 5 -10.03 -16.88 -4.46
N GLU A 6 -11.19 -17.54 -4.40
CA GLU A 6 -12.38 -17.29 -5.23
C GLU A 6 -13.01 -15.91 -5.01
N ASP A 7 -12.90 -15.33 -3.81
CA ASP A 7 -13.41 -13.97 -3.52
C ASP A 7 -12.64 -12.86 -4.27
N LEU A 8 -11.47 -13.17 -4.88
CA LEU A 8 -10.71 -12.21 -5.68
C LEU A 8 -11.13 -12.17 -7.15
N GLU A 9 -11.96 -13.10 -7.64
CA GLU A 9 -12.47 -13.10 -9.02
C GLU A 9 -13.82 -12.37 -9.16
N ASP A 10 -14.38 -11.91 -8.04
CA ASP A 10 -15.59 -11.11 -8.03
C ASP A 10 -15.28 -9.72 -8.60
N SER A 11 -15.75 -9.46 -9.82
CA SER A 11 -15.45 -8.26 -10.60
C SER A 11 -15.92 -6.98 -9.90
N GLU A 12 -16.97 -7.08 -9.09
CA GLU A 12 -17.50 -5.98 -8.30
C GLU A 12 -16.56 -5.63 -7.14
N TYR A 13 -16.01 -6.65 -6.45
CA TYR A 13 -15.02 -6.47 -5.39
C TYR A 13 -13.68 -5.93 -5.92
N GLN A 14 -13.23 -6.41 -7.10
CA GLN A 14 -12.04 -5.87 -7.76
C GLN A 14 -12.23 -4.39 -8.14
N SER A 15 -13.41 -4.03 -8.66
CA SER A 15 -13.73 -2.64 -9.03
C SER A 15 -13.73 -1.72 -7.82
N GLU A 16 -14.39 -2.12 -6.72
CA GLU A 16 -14.46 -1.33 -5.50
C GLU A 16 -13.07 -1.14 -4.84
N VAL A 17 -12.25 -2.19 -4.82
CA VAL A 17 -10.88 -2.14 -4.30
C VAL A 17 -10.00 -1.28 -5.22
N GLY A 18 -10.15 -1.40 -6.54
CA GLY A 18 -9.45 -0.59 -7.53
C GLY A 18 -9.75 0.89 -7.38
N GLU A 19 -11.03 1.26 -7.25
CA GLU A 19 -11.46 2.65 -7.02
C GLU A 19 -10.92 3.22 -5.71
N LYS A 20 -10.97 2.43 -4.62
CA LYS A 20 -10.34 2.82 -3.35
C LYS A 20 -8.85 3.05 -3.50
N LEU A 21 -8.16 2.25 -4.29
CA LEU A 21 -6.73 2.41 -4.54
C LEU A 21 -6.42 3.68 -5.33
N ILE A 22 -7.18 3.96 -6.39
CA ILE A 22 -7.07 5.19 -7.18
C ILE A 22 -7.32 6.41 -6.29
N ALA A 23 -8.39 6.39 -5.48
CA ALA A 23 -8.69 7.47 -4.56
C ALA A 23 -7.61 7.70 -3.49
N ILE A 24 -6.81 6.67 -3.16
CA ILE A 24 -5.64 6.83 -2.29
C ILE A 24 -4.49 7.46 -3.09
N ILE A 25 -4.23 6.98 -4.31
CA ILE A 25 -3.16 7.50 -5.18
C ILE A 25 -3.37 8.98 -5.50
N ASP A 26 -4.61 9.39 -5.80
CA ASP A 26 -4.97 10.79 -6.08
C ASP A 26 -4.71 11.73 -4.89
N LYS A 27 -4.71 11.20 -3.67
CA LYS A 27 -4.39 11.96 -2.45
C LYS A 27 -2.89 12.08 -2.18
N LEU A 28 -2.05 11.34 -2.92
CA LEU A 28 -0.61 11.38 -2.73
C LEU A 28 -0.03 12.58 -3.47
N GLU A 29 0.65 13.43 -2.71
CA GLU A 29 1.24 14.70 -3.18
C GLU A 29 2.29 14.53 -4.29
N THR A 30 2.86 13.34 -4.44
CA THR A 30 3.97 13.09 -5.38
C THR A 30 3.88 11.70 -6.02
N GLY A 31 4.36 11.59 -7.26
CA GLY A 31 4.50 10.31 -7.96
C GLY A 31 5.43 9.33 -7.23
N SER A 32 6.39 9.81 -6.43
CA SER A 32 7.27 8.97 -5.60
C SER A 32 6.50 8.25 -4.48
N LYS A 33 5.57 8.94 -3.81
CA LYS A 33 4.69 8.31 -2.82
C LYS A 33 3.77 7.28 -3.47
N ALA A 34 3.22 7.60 -4.65
CA ALA A 34 2.38 6.67 -5.41
C ALA A 34 3.14 5.39 -5.79
N LYS A 35 4.39 5.54 -6.25
CA LYS A 35 5.28 4.40 -6.52
C LYS A 35 5.51 3.54 -5.27
N LEU A 36 5.83 4.16 -4.14
CA LEU A 36 6.07 3.45 -2.88
C LEU A 36 4.83 2.66 -2.41
N LEU A 37 3.64 3.26 -2.56
CA LEU A 37 2.38 2.60 -2.24
C LEU A 37 2.12 1.43 -3.18
N GLY A 38 2.38 1.58 -4.47
CA GLY A 38 2.27 0.51 -5.47
C GLY A 38 3.20 -0.67 -5.16
N GLU A 39 4.45 -0.40 -4.80
CA GLU A 39 5.41 -1.42 -4.34
C GLU A 39 4.90 -2.13 -3.07
N THR A 40 4.36 -1.38 -2.11
CA THR A 40 3.77 -1.93 -0.88
C THR A 40 2.56 -2.82 -1.18
N LEU A 41 1.71 -2.42 -2.14
CA LEU A 41 0.57 -3.24 -2.59
C LEU A 41 1.04 -4.54 -3.24
N ALA A 42 2.09 -4.49 -4.07
CA ALA A 42 2.67 -5.68 -4.68
C ALA A 42 3.16 -6.67 -3.60
N LEU A 43 3.79 -6.19 -2.53
CA LEU A 43 4.20 -7.04 -1.40
C LEU A 43 2.99 -7.69 -0.72
N PHE A 44 1.90 -6.94 -0.53
CA PHE A 44 0.67 -7.47 0.05
C PHE A 44 0.00 -8.51 -0.86
N ALA A 45 -0.12 -8.24 -2.16
CA ALA A 45 -0.70 -9.16 -3.15
C ALA A 45 0.08 -10.48 -3.24
N ASN A 46 1.41 -10.41 -3.11
CA ASN A 46 2.29 -11.58 -3.06
C ASN A 46 2.32 -12.27 -1.68
N LYS A 47 1.48 -11.85 -0.73
CA LYS A 47 1.38 -12.41 0.64
C LYS A 47 2.70 -12.36 1.42
N ILE A 48 3.58 -11.42 1.08
CA ILE A 48 4.87 -11.20 1.77
C ILE A 48 4.63 -10.42 3.07
N ILE A 49 3.68 -9.49 3.07
CA ILE A 49 3.23 -8.74 4.24
C ILE A 49 1.76 -9.01 4.51
N THR A 50 1.36 -8.87 5.78
CA THR A 50 -0.02 -8.98 6.23
C THR A 50 -0.84 -7.74 5.88
N LYS A 51 -2.17 -7.88 5.96
CA LYS A 51 -3.11 -6.76 5.77
C LYS A 51 -2.83 -5.60 6.74
N ASP A 52 -2.54 -5.92 8.00
CA ASP A 52 -2.28 -4.91 9.03
C ASP A 52 -0.95 -4.17 8.77
N GLU A 53 0.08 -4.89 8.31
CA GLU A 53 1.34 -4.27 7.89
C GLU A 53 1.14 -3.36 6.68
N PHE A 54 0.36 -3.79 5.68
CA PHE A 54 0.00 -2.94 4.54
C PHE A 54 -0.67 -1.64 4.99
N TRP A 55 -1.68 -1.70 5.86
CA TRP A 55 -2.38 -0.50 6.34
C TRP A 55 -1.47 0.44 7.14
N ARG A 56 -0.58 -0.11 7.97
CA ARG A 56 0.42 0.68 8.70
C ARG A 56 1.36 1.40 7.76
N VAL A 57 1.91 0.69 6.77
CA VAL A 57 2.84 1.29 5.79
C VAL A 57 2.12 2.33 4.92
N ARG A 58 0.91 2.04 4.44
CA ARG A 58 0.08 2.99 3.69
C ARG A 58 -0.16 4.28 4.47
N PHE A 59 -0.47 4.18 5.75
CA PHE A 59 -0.67 5.34 6.63
C PHE A 59 0.60 6.21 6.75
N ILE A 60 1.77 5.59 6.86
CA ILE A 60 3.06 6.28 6.92
C ILE A 60 3.34 7.01 5.59
N ILE A 61 3.15 6.34 4.45
CA ILE A 61 3.39 6.90 3.11
C ILE A 61 2.53 8.15 2.87
N GLU A 62 1.25 8.08 3.26
CA GLU A 62 0.31 9.18 3.07
C GLU A 62 0.68 10.39 3.94
N ARG A 63 1.01 10.16 5.22
CA ARG A 63 1.15 11.23 6.20
C ARG A 63 2.53 11.89 6.25
N LEU A 64 3.60 11.16 5.94
CA LEU A 64 4.94 11.71 6.04
C LEU A 64 5.36 12.34 4.72
N PRO A 65 6.06 13.49 4.75
CA PRO A 65 6.85 13.95 3.63
C PRO A 65 7.83 12.88 3.15
N MET A 66 8.11 12.83 1.84
CA MET A 66 9.01 11.82 1.27
C MET A 66 10.42 11.89 1.88
N SER A 67 10.88 13.09 2.27
CA SER A 67 12.16 13.30 2.98
C SER A 67 12.26 12.50 4.27
N ASP A 68 11.17 12.45 5.04
CA ASP A 68 11.14 11.85 6.37
C ASP A 68 11.10 10.32 6.26
N ILE A 69 10.40 9.81 5.25
CA ILE A 69 10.40 8.38 4.89
C ILE A 69 11.83 7.93 4.51
N ILE A 70 12.56 8.74 3.74
CA ILE A 70 13.96 8.45 3.38
C ILE A 70 14.86 8.50 4.61
N ALA A 71 14.67 9.49 5.50
CA ALA A 71 15.43 9.60 6.73
C ALA A 71 15.26 8.34 7.63
N LEU A 72 14.03 7.80 7.72
CA LEU A 72 13.76 6.55 8.44
C LEU A 72 14.54 5.36 7.88
N LYS A 73 14.71 5.26 6.56
CA LYS A 73 15.53 4.20 5.94
C LYS A 73 16.97 4.24 6.42
N ASN A 74 17.50 5.45 6.63
CA ASN A 74 18.89 5.67 7.01
C ASN A 74 19.12 5.70 8.53
N TRP A 75 18.05 5.71 9.33
CA TRP A 75 18.10 5.88 10.79
C TRP A 75 18.93 4.83 11.53
N LYS A 76 18.96 3.59 11.05
CA LYS A 76 19.74 2.50 11.66
C LYS A 76 21.20 2.42 11.20
N ASN A 77 21.64 3.33 10.32
CA ASN A 77 23.05 3.44 9.91
C ASN A 77 23.81 4.49 10.74
N ILE A 78 23.39 4.69 12.00
CA ILE A 78 24.02 5.57 12.99
C ILE A 78 24.61 4.70 14.09
#